data_AF-A0AAW1BD74-F1
#
_entry.id   AF-A0AAW1BD74-F1
#
_cell.length_a   1.000
_cell.length_b   1.000
_cell.length_c   1.000
_cell.angle_alpha   90.00
_cell.angle_beta   90.00
_cell.angle_gamma   90.00
#
_symmetry.space_group_name_H-M   'P 1'
#
loop_
_entity.id
_entity.type
_entity.pdbx_description
1 polymer ?
#
loop_
_entity_poly.entity_id
_entity_poly.type
_entity_poly.pdbx_seq_one_letter_code
_entity_poly.pdbx_strand_id
1 'polypeptide(L)' 'NVADIKKLKSVGICTIKGIQMTTKRALCNVKGLSEAKVEKIKEAANKLIEPGFLTAFEYSEKRKMVFHITTGSQEFELVN' A
#
# COMPACT_ATOMS: atom_id res chain seq x y z
N ASN A 1 -12.51 2.34 14.70
CA ASN A 1 -13.52 3.38 14.94
C ASN A 1 -13.19 4.59 14.04
N VAL A 2 -14.16 5.44 13.68
CA VAL A 2 -13.95 6.65 12.83
C VAL A 2 -12.84 7.56 13.37
N ALA A 3 -12.70 7.64 14.70
CA ALA A 3 -11.62 8.38 15.36
C ALA A 3 -10.22 7.82 15.03
N ASP A 4 -10.07 6.50 14.93
CA ASP A 4 -8.78 5.87 14.60
C ASP A 4 -8.41 6.14 13.13
N ILE A 5 -9.40 6.19 12.23
CA ILE A 5 -9.20 6.55 10.81
C ILE A 5 -8.69 7.98 10.69
N LYS A 6 -9.27 8.93 11.43
CA LYS A 6 -8.80 10.33 11.44
C LYS A 6 -7.34 10.44 11.91
N LYS A 7 -6.93 9.64 12.89
CA LYS A 7 -5.53 9.59 13.37
C LYS A 7 -4.57 9.08 12.29
N LEU A 8 -4.93 8.02 11.56
CA LEU A 8 -4.13 7.52 10.45
C LEU A 8 -3.97 8.59 9.35
N LYS A 9 -5.06 9.28 8.99
CA LYS A 9 -5.02 10.39 8.03
C LYS A 9 -4.14 11.55 8.51
N SER A 10 -4.14 11.86 9.81
CA SER A 10 -3.30 12.94 10.37
C SER A 10 -1.80 12.68 10.26
N VAL A 11 -1.38 11.41 10.12
CA VAL A 11 0.01 11.02 9.87
C VAL A 11 0.29 10.67 8.40
N GLY A 12 -0.63 11.04 7.50
CA GLY A 12 -0.48 10.86 6.04
C GLY A 12 -0.89 9.48 5.51
N ILE A 13 -1.41 8.57 6.33
CA ILE A 13 -1.83 7.24 5.89
C ILE A 13 -3.27 7.29 5.40
N CYS A 14 -3.43 7.36 4.09
CA CYS A 14 -4.73 7.51 3.42
C CYS A 14 -5.16 6.29 2.57
N THR A 15 -4.29 5.28 2.42
CA THR A 15 -4.55 4.10 1.59
C THR A 15 -4.31 2.80 2.35
N ILE A 16 -4.96 1.72 1.92
CA ILE A 16 -4.76 0.38 2.49
C ILE A 16 -3.31 -0.09 2.29
N LYS A 17 -2.73 0.15 1.10
CA LYS A 17 -1.30 -0.11 0.86
C LYS A 17 -0.40 0.68 1.80
N GLY A 18 -0.74 1.93 2.13
CA GLY A 18 -0.02 2.71 3.13
C GLY A 18 0.03 2.02 4.50
N ILE A 19 -1.08 1.41 4.92
CA ILE A 19 -1.14 0.61 6.15
C ILE A 19 -0.25 -0.64 6.04
N GLN A 20 -0.25 -1.34 4.91
CA GLN A 20 0.63 -2.51 4.69
C GLN A 20 2.11 -2.13 4.77
N MET A 21 2.51 -1.05 4.10
CA MET A 21 3.89 -0.57 4.02
C MET A 21 4.42 0.05 5.32
N THR A 22 3.53 0.46 6.24
CA THR A 22 3.94 1.05 7.52
C THR A 22 4.20 -0.04 8.56
N THR A 23 5.33 0.01 9.27
CA THR A 23 5.65 -0.99 10.31
C THR A 23 4.71 -0.89 11.52
N LYS A 24 4.50 -2.00 12.24
CA LYS A 24 3.71 -2.01 13.49
C LYS A 24 4.23 -0.97 14.50
N ARG A 25 5.57 -0.88 14.65
CA ARG A 25 6.24 0.11 15.50
C ARG A 25 5.86 1.54 15.14
N ALA A 26 5.89 1.90 13.85
CA ALA A 26 5.52 3.24 13.41
C ALA A 26 4.03 3.55 13.67
N LEU A 27 3.14 2.57 13.50
CA LEU A 27 1.72 2.71 13.82
C LEU A 27 1.46 2.86 15.33
N CYS A 28 2.23 2.18 16.18
CA CYS A 28 2.14 2.33 17.63
C CYS A 28 2.61 3.71 18.13
N ASN A 29 3.48 4.39 17.37
CA ASN A 29 3.91 5.75 17.68
C ASN A 29 2.82 6.81 17.41
N VAL A 30 1.74 6.45 16.71
CA VAL A 30 0.62 7.36 16.46
C VAL A 30 -0.15 7.60 17.76
N LYS A 31 -0.19 8.86 18.22
CA LYS A 31 -0.82 9.24 19.49
C LYS A 31 -2.27 8.73 19.57
N GLY A 32 -2.52 7.91 20.59
CA GLY A 32 -3.85 7.36 20.87
C GLY A 32 -4.25 6.15 20.02
N LEU A 33 -3.30 5.49 19.35
CA LEU A 33 -3.43 4.09 18.91
C LEU A 33 -2.70 3.19 19.91
N SER A 34 -3.39 2.15 20.39
CA SER A 34 -2.78 1.09 21.21
C SER A 34 -2.35 -0.07 20.32
N GLU A 35 -1.45 -0.91 20.82
CA GLU A 35 -0.97 -2.09 20.11
C GLU A 35 -2.11 -3.03 19.68
N ALA A 36 -3.08 -3.28 20.56
CA ALA A 36 -4.27 -4.06 20.24
C ALA A 36 -5.12 -3.46 19.10
N LYS A 37 -5.14 -2.13 18.93
CA LYS A 37 -5.81 -1.48 17.80
C LYS A 37 -4.99 -1.62 16.52
N VAL A 38 -3.66 -1.49 16.60
CA VAL A 38 -2.74 -1.64 15.47
C VAL A 38 -2.85 -3.05 14.88
N GLU A 39 -2.92 -4.09 15.71
CA GLU A 39 -3.16 -5.46 15.24
C GLU A 39 -4.47 -5.59 14.47
N LYS A 40 -5.59 -5.10 15.03
CA LYS A 40 -6.90 -5.14 14.35
C LYS A 40 -6.89 -4.40 13.00
N ILE A 41 -6.17 -3.28 12.92
CA ILE A 41 -6.02 -2.50 11.67
C ILE A 41 -5.20 -3.29 10.65
N LYS A 42 -4.08 -3.89 11.06
CA LYS A 42 -3.24 -4.73 10.19
C LYS A 42 -3.99 -5.96 9.70
N GLU A 43 -4.71 -6.63 10.58
CA GLU A 43 -5.53 -7.79 10.25
C GLU A 43 -6.62 -7.42 9.22
N ALA A 44 -7.32 -6.30 9.43
CA ALA A 44 -8.30 -5.82 8.47
C ALA A 44 -7.68 -5.47 7.11
N ALA A 45 -6.48 -4.85 7.09
CA ALA A 45 -5.78 -4.53 5.85
C ALA A 45 -5.37 -5.80 5.08
N ASN A 46 -4.94 -6.86 5.78
CA ASN A 46 -4.57 -8.14 5.17
C ASN A 46 -5.77 -8.90 4.59
N LYS A 47 -6.98 -8.71 5.14
CA LYS A 47 -8.22 -9.28 4.57
C LYS A 47 -8.66 -8.56 3.29
N LEU A 48 -8.30 -7.29 3.13
CA LEU A 48 -8.66 -6.49 1.95
C LEU A 48 -7.68 -6.65 0.80
N ILE A 49 -6.40 -6.78 1.11
CA ILE A 49 -5.34 -7.04 0.14
C ILE A 49 -4.63 -8.29 0.64
N GLU A 50 -5.03 -9.44 0.11
CA GLU A 50 -4.51 -10.73 0.51
C GLU A 50 -2.99 -10.80 0.26
N PRO A 51 -2.17 -10.89 1.31
CA PRO A 51 -0.75 -11.12 1.15
C PRO A 51 -0.54 -12.61 0.86
N GLY A 52 0.06 -12.92 -0.29
CA GLY A 52 0.29 -14.29 -0.70
C GLY A 52 1.31 -14.39 -1.83
N PHE A 53 1.57 -15.61 -2.25
CA PHE A 53 2.37 -15.88 -3.44
C PHE A 53 1.48 -15.79 -4.67
N LEU A 54 2.04 -15.23 -5.75
CA LEU A 54 1.40 -15.16 -7.06
C LEU A 54 2.25 -15.94 -8.05
N THR A 55 1.61 -16.62 -8.99
CA THR A 55 2.33 -17.24 -10.11
C THR A 55 2.92 -16.17 -11.04
N ALA A 56 3.93 -16.55 -11.82
CA ALA A 56 4.52 -15.65 -12.81
C ALA A 56 3.49 -15.15 -13.83
N PHE A 57 2.51 -15.98 -14.19
CA PHE A 57 1.42 -15.63 -15.10
C PHE A 57 0.46 -14.60 -14.49
N GLU A 58 0.02 -14.79 -13.25
CA GLU A 58 -0.85 -13.79 -12.58
C GLU A 58 -0.13 -12.45 -12.39
N TYR A 59 1.17 -12.51 -12.09
CA TYR A 59 1.97 -11.29 -11.94
C TYR A 59 2.20 -10.57 -13.27
N SER A 60 2.35 -11.29 -14.40
CA SER A 60 2.48 -10.67 -15.72
C SER A 60 1.19 -9.95 -16.13
N GLU A 61 0.03 -10.55 -15.87
CA GLU A 61 -1.27 -9.90 -16.07
C GLU A 61 -1.41 -8.62 -15.24
N LYS A 62 -1.03 -8.68 -13.95
CA LYS A 62 -1.04 -7.51 -13.08
C LYS A 62 -0.14 -6.38 -13.60
N ARG A 63 1.02 -6.70 -14.18
CA ARG A 63 1.96 -5.71 -14.72
C ARG A 63 1.46 -4.99 -15.97
N LYS A 64 0.39 -5.45 -16.63
CA LYS A 64 -0.25 -4.72 -17.74
C LYS A 64 -0.77 -3.34 -17.32
N MET A 65 -0.97 -3.10 -16.01
CA MET A 65 -1.34 -1.78 -15.48
C MET A 65 -0.19 -0.76 -15.50
N VAL A 66 1.04 -1.19 -15.78
CA VAL A 66 2.20 -0.29 -15.91
C VAL A 66 2.08 0.44 -17.25
N PHE A 67 1.97 1.76 -17.20
CA PHE A 67 1.99 2.62 -18.37
C PHE A 67 3.35 3.32 -18.49
N HIS A 68 3.76 3.57 -19.73
CA HIS A 68 4.98 4.30 -20.05
C HIS A 68 4.61 5.72 -20.46
N ILE A 69 5.34 6.69 -19.93
CA ILE A 69 5.17 8.09 -20.31
C ILE A 69 6.16 8.35 -21.44
N THR A 70 5.64 8.77 -22.59
CA THR A 70 6.51 9.08 -23.74
C THR A 70 7.39 10.30 -23.45
N THR A 71 8.62 10.21 -23.90
CA THR A 71 9.61 11.28 -23.92
C THR A 71 9.44 12.24 -25.10
N GLY A 72 8.64 11.87 -26.10
CA GLY A 72 8.43 12.63 -27.34
C GLY A 72 9.48 12.40 -28.43
N SER A 73 10.52 11.58 -28.18
CA SER A 73 11.53 11.18 -29.18
C SER A 73 11.43 9.69 -29.48
N GLN A 74 11.13 9.32 -30.73
CA GLN A 74 10.98 7.93 -31.13
C GLN A 74 12.28 7.12 -30.97
N GLU A 75 13.43 7.73 -31.24
CA GLU A 75 14.74 7.08 -31.10
C GLU A 75 15.08 6.78 -29.63
N PHE A 76 14.63 7.63 -28.71
CA PHE A 76 14.87 7.42 -27.27
C PHE A 76 13.90 6.40 -26.65
N GLU A 77 12.67 6.29 -27.20
CA GLU A 77 11.71 5.25 -26.79
C GLU A 77 12.17 3.84 -27.21
N LEU A 78 12.87 3.69 -28.34
CA LEU A 78 13.33 2.38 -28.81
C LEU A 78 14.43 1.75 -27.92
N VAL A 79 15.08 2.57 -27.09
CA VAL A 79 16.22 2.18 -26.26
C VAL A 79 15.80 1.83 -24.83
N ASN A 80 14.60 2.23 -24.39
CA ASN A 80 14.06 1.98 -23.05
C ASN A 80 12.94 0.93 -23.06
#